data_AF-A0A2V7S8I7-F1
#
_entry.id   AF-A0A2V7S8I7-F1
#
_cell.length_a   1.000
_cell.length_b   1.000
_cell.length_c   1.000
_cell.angle_alpha   90.00
_cell.angle_beta   90.00
_cell.angle_gamma   90.00
#
_symmetry.space_group_name_H-M   'P 1'
#
loop_
_entity.id
_entity.type
_entity.pdbx_description
1 polymer ?
#
loop_
_entity_poly.entity_id
_entity_poly.type
_entity_poly.pdbx_seq_one_letter_code
_entity_poly.pdbx_strand_id
1 'polypeptide(L)'
;MSWLIPAGYVLVLVLLVVGYSRRRPQLRDYPPQASGPLVSAIIPARNEAANIATCVRSVLGTTYDPVEIVVVDDGSTDGTGEIVERLVQAPETRGRVRLVRGAALPAAWFGKQWALIQGYRVARGELLLFIDADTRHEPELIPRSVRALTAERVDLVTVLSRQEVVTFWERLVQPHVLLALASRVGDVRRINRTRTEWDAIANGQFILTTRPAYERAGTHEAVRDTVTEDLALAQAYVRQGLDIFLVHGPEYMSTRMYRDLAGIVEGWSKNLALGVPLMFPPVPLVRRWAAYAMWLPALCWILPPVLWAVYGWSWAAVTTLISLAIWIWLYAAERVPVWYALLYPVGAGMVAYIMIRSALRGSRKVEWRGRVYGRAE
;
A
#
# COMPACT_ATOMS: atom_id res chain seq x y z
N MET A 1 21.44 18.82 32.06
CA MET A 1 21.59 18.13 30.75
C MET A 1 20.61 16.97 30.54
N SER A 2 19.90 16.48 31.57
CA SER A 2 18.93 15.36 31.48
C SER A 2 17.64 15.64 30.70
N TRP A 3 17.32 16.90 30.41
CA TRP A 3 16.09 17.29 29.69
C TRP A 3 16.24 17.33 28.17
N LEU A 4 17.47 17.32 27.63
CA LEU A 4 17.72 17.42 26.19
C LEU A 4 17.23 16.18 25.42
N ILE A 5 17.39 15.00 26.01
CA ILE A 5 16.92 13.73 25.41
C ILE A 5 15.39 13.69 25.36
N PRO A 6 14.65 13.95 26.46
CA PRO A 6 13.19 14.11 26.41
C PRO A 6 12.71 15.21 25.48
N ALA A 7 13.39 16.37 25.43
CA ALA A 7 13.00 17.47 24.56
C ALA A 7 13.14 17.11 23.07
N GLY A 8 14.24 16.46 22.68
CA GLY A 8 14.43 15.94 21.32
C GLY A 8 13.39 14.88 20.97
N TYR A 9 13.08 13.99 21.91
CA TYR A 9 12.03 12.97 21.74
C TYR A 9 10.66 13.61 21.48
N VAL A 10 10.25 14.57 22.31
CA VAL A 10 8.98 15.30 22.15
C VAL A 10 8.94 16.07 20.84
N LEU A 11 10.03 16.70 20.42
CA LEU A 11 10.11 17.38 19.13
C LEU A 11 9.87 16.42 17.96
N VAL A 12 10.51 15.25 17.95
CA VAL A 12 10.30 14.22 16.91
C VAL A 12 8.84 13.79 16.87
N LEU A 13 8.24 13.55 18.04
CA LEU A 13 6.85 13.17 18.17
C LEU A 13 5.88 14.24 17.64
N VAL A 14 6.12 15.51 17.96
CA VAL A 14 5.33 16.64 17.44
C VAL A 14 5.47 16.74 15.93
N LEU A 15 6.68 16.60 15.38
CA LEU A 15 6.89 16.63 13.93
C LEU A 15 6.18 15.47 13.22
N LEU A 16 6.15 14.28 13.82
CA LEU A 16 5.38 13.14 13.31
C LEU A 16 3.88 13.45 13.28
N VAL A 17 3.31 13.98 14.36
CA VAL A 17 1.88 14.34 14.44
C VAL A 17 1.53 15.46 13.44
N VAL A 18 2.36 16.50 13.35
CA VAL A 18 2.14 17.61 12.41
C VAL A 18 2.23 17.12 10.97
N GLY A 19 3.22 16.28 10.65
CA GLY A 19 3.35 15.66 9.32
C GLY A 19 2.15 14.78 8.99
N TYR A 20 1.72 13.95 9.95
CA TYR A 20 0.53 13.11 9.82
C TYR A 20 -0.75 13.91 9.60
N SER A 21 -0.88 15.07 10.26
CA SER A 21 -2.08 15.93 10.17
C SER A 21 -2.12 16.74 8.88
N ARG A 22 -0.98 17.02 8.25
CA ARG A 22 -0.86 17.87 7.06
C ARG A 22 -0.75 17.07 5.75
N ARG A 23 -1.41 15.91 5.70
CA ARG A 23 -1.48 15.04 4.51
C ARG A 23 -2.11 15.77 3.32
N ARG A 24 -1.26 16.21 2.40
CA ARG A 24 -1.58 16.83 1.11
C ARG A 24 -0.69 16.21 0.04
N PRO A 25 -1.15 16.12 -1.21
CA PRO A 25 -2.48 16.52 -1.71
C PRO A 25 -3.59 15.54 -1.29
N GLN A 26 -4.85 16.00 -1.29
CA GLN A 26 -6.02 15.15 -1.05
C GLN A 26 -6.86 15.00 -2.30
N LEU A 27 -7.37 13.80 -2.54
CA LEU A 27 -8.13 13.50 -3.76
C LEU A 27 -9.45 14.29 -3.81
N ARG A 28 -10.02 14.64 -2.65
CA ARG A 28 -11.21 15.48 -2.53
C ARG A 28 -11.03 16.88 -3.16
N ASP A 29 -9.79 17.36 -3.27
CA ASP A 29 -9.47 18.68 -3.84
C ASP A 29 -9.63 18.69 -5.38
N TYR A 30 -9.74 17.52 -6.02
CA TYR A 30 -9.94 17.38 -7.46
C TYR A 30 -11.42 17.11 -7.75
N PRO A 31 -12.13 18.00 -8.46
CA PRO A 31 -13.54 17.78 -8.79
C PRO A 31 -13.71 16.59 -9.73
N PRO A 32 -14.73 15.73 -9.53
CA PRO A 32 -14.91 14.53 -10.34
C PRO A 32 -15.10 14.91 -11.81
N GLN A 33 -14.38 14.22 -12.70
CA GLN A 33 -14.60 14.31 -14.14
C GLN A 33 -15.42 13.10 -14.58
N ALA A 34 -16.72 13.28 -14.85
CA ALA A 34 -17.64 12.17 -15.10
C ALA A 34 -17.38 11.37 -16.39
N SER A 35 -16.62 11.90 -17.35
CA SER A 35 -16.34 11.23 -18.62
C SER A 35 -14.97 11.55 -19.20
N GLY A 36 -14.57 10.81 -20.23
CA GLY A 36 -13.29 10.98 -20.91
C GLY A 36 -12.87 9.71 -21.66
N PRO A 37 -11.56 9.44 -21.78
CA PRO A 37 -11.07 8.22 -22.39
C PRO A 37 -11.50 6.97 -21.61
N LEU A 38 -11.66 5.83 -22.30
CA LEU A 38 -12.01 4.56 -21.67
C LEU A 38 -10.96 4.16 -20.62
N VAL A 39 -11.43 3.87 -19.40
CA VAL A 39 -10.64 3.29 -18.32
C VAL A 39 -10.81 1.77 -18.33
N SER A 40 -9.71 1.03 -18.47
CA SER A 40 -9.65 -0.40 -18.23
C SER A 40 -9.18 -0.69 -16.82
N ALA A 41 -10.10 -1.09 -15.93
CA ALA A 41 -9.78 -1.55 -14.59
C ALA A 41 -9.33 -3.03 -14.64
N ILE A 42 -8.08 -3.30 -14.30
CA ILE A 42 -7.46 -4.62 -14.36
C ILE A 42 -7.27 -5.13 -12.92
N ILE A 43 -7.95 -6.22 -12.59
CA ILE A 43 -7.98 -6.82 -11.25
C ILE A 43 -7.30 -8.20 -11.31
N PRO A 44 -6.08 -8.39 -10.77
CA PRO A 44 -5.51 -9.71 -10.57
C PRO A 44 -6.17 -10.38 -9.37
N ALA A 45 -6.59 -11.63 -9.51
CA ALA A 45 -7.27 -12.37 -8.46
C ALA A 45 -6.68 -13.77 -8.30
N ARG A 46 -6.27 -14.14 -7.09
CA ARG A 46 -5.88 -15.50 -6.71
C ARG A 46 -6.38 -15.80 -5.32
N ASN A 47 -7.34 -16.71 -5.21
CA ASN A 47 -8.00 -17.06 -3.95
C ASN A 47 -8.61 -15.83 -3.26
N GLU A 48 -9.49 -15.14 -3.98
CA GLU A 48 -10.17 -13.90 -3.59
C GLU A 48 -11.69 -14.05 -3.53
N ALA A 49 -12.21 -15.27 -3.33
CA ALA A 49 -13.65 -15.52 -3.32
C ALA A 49 -14.40 -14.65 -2.30
N ALA A 50 -13.73 -14.30 -1.20
CA ALA A 50 -14.30 -13.46 -0.15
C ALA A 50 -14.35 -11.95 -0.48
N ASN A 51 -13.64 -11.48 -1.51
CA ASN A 51 -13.49 -10.05 -1.82
C ASN A 51 -13.92 -9.68 -3.24
N ILE A 52 -13.68 -10.56 -4.23
CA ILE A 52 -13.73 -10.22 -5.65
C ILE A 52 -15.10 -9.68 -6.10
N ALA A 53 -16.20 -10.22 -5.57
CA ALA A 53 -17.53 -9.75 -5.91
C ALA A 53 -17.81 -8.31 -5.43
N THR A 54 -17.34 -7.99 -4.23
CA THR A 54 -17.47 -6.62 -3.71
C THR A 54 -16.58 -5.66 -4.49
N CYS A 55 -15.32 -6.04 -4.75
CA CYS A 55 -14.38 -5.21 -5.50
C CYS A 55 -14.95 -4.84 -6.88
N VAL A 56 -15.33 -5.84 -7.69
CA VAL A 56 -15.89 -5.63 -9.05
C VAL A 56 -17.14 -4.74 -9.00
N ARG A 57 -18.08 -5.01 -8.09
CA ARG A 57 -19.29 -4.19 -7.96
C ARG A 57 -19.00 -2.76 -7.54
N SER A 58 -18.02 -2.54 -6.66
CA SER A 58 -17.63 -1.19 -6.22
C SER A 58 -17.02 -0.38 -7.37
N VAL A 59 -16.22 -1.02 -8.24
CA VAL A 59 -15.67 -0.39 -9.44
C VAL A 59 -16.78 -0.07 -10.45
N LEU A 60 -17.75 -0.98 -10.65
CA LEU A 60 -18.91 -0.75 -11.52
C LEU A 60 -19.81 0.38 -11.03
N GLY A 61 -19.86 0.61 -9.72
CA GLY A 61 -20.62 1.70 -9.09
C GLY A 61 -20.01 3.09 -9.28
N THR A 62 -18.92 3.22 -10.04
CA THR A 62 -18.32 4.51 -10.35
C THR A 62 -19.24 5.43 -11.14
N THR A 63 -19.12 6.73 -10.91
CA THR A 63 -19.78 7.78 -11.71
C THR A 63 -18.98 8.17 -12.96
N TYR A 64 -17.88 7.47 -13.27
CA TYR A 64 -17.12 7.64 -14.52
C TYR A 64 -17.67 6.75 -15.64
N ASP A 65 -17.82 7.31 -16.84
CA ASP A 65 -18.15 6.56 -18.05
C ASP A 65 -17.33 7.10 -19.24
N PRO A 66 -16.58 6.26 -19.99
CA PRO A 66 -16.67 4.81 -20.05
C PRO A 66 -15.66 4.03 -19.18
N VAL A 67 -16.11 2.89 -18.61
CA VAL A 67 -15.27 1.94 -17.85
C VAL A 67 -15.53 0.49 -18.28
N GLU A 68 -14.45 -0.27 -18.50
CA GLU A 68 -14.46 -1.73 -18.56
C GLU A 68 -13.63 -2.34 -17.43
N ILE A 69 -13.94 -3.58 -17.06
CA ILE A 69 -13.27 -4.33 -16.01
C ILE A 69 -12.75 -5.64 -16.59
N VAL A 70 -11.46 -5.90 -16.40
CA VAL A 70 -10.78 -7.13 -16.76
C VAL A 70 -10.30 -7.80 -15.47
N VAL A 71 -10.99 -8.85 -15.06
CA VAL A 71 -10.56 -9.68 -13.94
C VAL A 71 -9.68 -10.80 -14.47
N VAL A 72 -8.50 -11.00 -13.90
CA VAL A 72 -7.58 -12.07 -14.28
C VAL A 72 -7.48 -13.05 -13.13
N ASP A 73 -8.05 -14.24 -13.31
CA ASP A 73 -7.96 -15.33 -12.35
C ASP A 73 -6.62 -16.07 -12.51
N ASP A 74 -5.67 -15.80 -11.62
CA ASP A 74 -4.31 -16.36 -11.59
C ASP A 74 -4.30 -17.76 -10.95
N GLY A 75 -5.12 -18.66 -11.48
CA GLY A 75 -5.20 -20.07 -11.08
C GLY A 75 -5.69 -20.24 -9.63
N SER A 76 -6.82 -19.64 -9.29
CA SER A 76 -7.47 -19.82 -8.00
C SER A 76 -7.90 -21.28 -7.79
N THR A 77 -7.86 -21.71 -6.53
CA THR A 77 -8.32 -23.03 -6.08
C THR A 77 -9.59 -22.95 -5.23
N ASP A 78 -10.06 -21.73 -4.94
CA ASP A 78 -11.33 -21.47 -4.29
C ASP A 78 -12.39 -21.04 -5.33
N GLY A 79 -13.55 -20.58 -4.86
CA GLY A 79 -14.67 -20.16 -5.71
C GLY A 79 -14.50 -18.83 -6.48
N THR A 80 -13.28 -18.27 -6.57
CA THR A 80 -13.04 -16.94 -7.17
C THR A 80 -13.50 -16.88 -8.61
N GLY A 81 -13.10 -17.85 -9.42
CA GLY A 81 -13.40 -17.87 -10.86
C GLY A 81 -14.89 -17.96 -11.14
N GLU A 82 -15.60 -18.86 -10.44
CA GLU A 82 -17.04 -19.06 -10.59
C GLU A 82 -17.83 -17.82 -10.17
N ILE A 83 -17.37 -17.10 -9.15
CA ILE A 83 -17.97 -15.83 -8.75
C ILE A 83 -17.88 -14.81 -9.88
N VAL A 84 -16.72 -14.68 -10.53
CA VAL A 84 -16.52 -13.72 -11.62
C VAL A 84 -17.32 -14.12 -12.85
N GLU A 85 -17.39 -15.42 -13.19
CA GLU A 85 -18.22 -15.91 -14.30
C GLU A 85 -19.69 -15.52 -14.11
N ARG A 86 -20.22 -15.71 -12.89
CA ARG A 86 -21.60 -15.28 -12.57
C ARG A 86 -21.77 -13.77 -12.73
N LEU A 87 -20.78 -12.97 -12.32
CA LEU A 87 -20.82 -11.52 -12.52
C LEU A 87 -20.89 -11.17 -14.02
N VAL A 88 -20.02 -11.75 -14.84
CA VAL A 88 -19.98 -11.51 -16.30
C VAL A 88 -21.33 -11.78 -16.98
N GLN A 89 -22.05 -12.82 -16.52
CA GLN A 89 -23.37 -13.16 -17.07
C GLN A 89 -24.52 -12.30 -16.51
N ALA A 90 -24.31 -11.59 -15.40
CA ALA A 90 -25.34 -10.80 -14.76
C ALA A 90 -25.74 -9.59 -15.63
N PRO A 91 -27.05 -9.31 -15.80
CA PRO A 91 -27.53 -8.21 -16.66
C PRO A 91 -26.90 -6.86 -16.36
N GLU A 92 -26.67 -6.55 -15.09
CA GLU A 92 -26.13 -5.28 -14.62
C GLU A 92 -24.64 -5.06 -14.95
N THR A 93 -23.91 -6.12 -15.34
CA THR A 93 -22.48 -6.02 -15.69
C THR A 93 -22.17 -6.42 -17.15
N ARG A 94 -23.21 -6.83 -17.88
CA ARG A 94 -23.10 -7.40 -19.23
C ARG A 94 -22.32 -6.46 -20.16
N GLY A 95 -21.24 -6.98 -20.75
CA GLY A 95 -20.38 -6.24 -21.67
C GLY A 95 -19.38 -5.28 -21.02
N ARG A 96 -19.46 -5.06 -19.69
CA ARG A 96 -18.52 -4.23 -18.94
C ARG A 96 -17.47 -5.04 -18.17
N VAL A 97 -17.79 -6.27 -17.78
CA VAL A 97 -16.85 -7.16 -17.07
C VAL A 97 -16.42 -8.30 -17.99
N ARG A 98 -15.12 -8.63 -17.97
CA ARG A 98 -14.55 -9.80 -18.63
C ARG A 98 -13.66 -10.56 -17.65
N LEU A 99 -13.80 -11.89 -17.68
CA LEU A 99 -12.88 -12.80 -17.01
C LEU A 99 -11.80 -13.27 -17.99
N VAL A 100 -10.55 -13.22 -17.56
CA VAL A 100 -9.40 -13.86 -18.19
C VAL A 100 -8.95 -14.98 -17.27
N ARG A 101 -8.94 -16.22 -17.76
CA ARG A 101 -8.31 -17.33 -17.05
C ARG A 101 -6.80 -17.23 -17.27
N GLY A 102 -6.05 -17.07 -16.19
CA GLY A 102 -4.61 -16.87 -16.24
C GLY A 102 -3.89 -18.10 -16.78
N ALA A 103 -2.96 -17.86 -17.70
CA ALA A 103 -2.03 -18.87 -18.21
C ALA A 103 -1.04 -19.31 -17.12
N ALA A 104 -0.44 -20.48 -17.32
CA ALA A 104 0.58 -21.04 -16.44
C ALA A 104 1.67 -20.01 -16.13
N LEU A 105 2.07 -19.93 -14.85
CA LEU A 105 3.07 -18.99 -14.37
C LEU A 105 4.45 -19.31 -14.99
N PRO A 106 5.03 -18.40 -15.80
CA PRO A 106 6.37 -18.62 -16.35
C PRO A 106 7.45 -18.54 -15.26
N ALA A 107 8.59 -19.17 -15.52
CA ALA A 107 9.76 -19.03 -14.64
C ALA A 107 10.18 -17.56 -14.48
N ALA A 108 10.67 -17.19 -13.30
CA ALA A 108 11.09 -15.83 -12.93
C ALA A 108 9.98 -14.77 -12.88
N TRP A 109 8.70 -15.17 -12.94
CA TRP A 109 7.57 -14.27 -12.74
C TRP A 109 6.95 -14.43 -11.36
N PHE A 110 6.54 -13.31 -10.77
CA PHE A 110 5.54 -13.29 -9.72
C PHE A 110 4.12 -13.36 -10.30
N GLY A 111 3.23 -14.05 -9.59
CA GLY A 111 1.86 -14.29 -10.03
C GLY A 111 1.06 -13.03 -10.33
N LYS A 112 1.13 -12.03 -9.44
CA LYS A 112 0.38 -10.76 -9.60
C LYS A 112 0.79 -10.05 -10.89
N GLN A 113 2.07 -9.87 -11.14
CA GLN A 113 2.62 -9.20 -12.33
C GLN A 113 2.27 -9.97 -13.61
N TRP A 114 2.33 -11.30 -13.56
CA TRP A 114 1.92 -12.14 -14.68
C TRP A 114 0.43 -11.98 -15.00
N ALA A 115 -0.42 -11.93 -13.97
CA ALA A 115 -1.84 -11.67 -14.13
C ALA A 115 -2.10 -10.26 -14.71
N LEU A 116 -1.41 -9.24 -14.18
CA LEU A 116 -1.55 -7.85 -14.64
C LEU A 116 -1.16 -7.67 -16.12
N ILE A 117 -0.10 -8.34 -16.59
CA ILE A 117 0.28 -8.31 -18.01
C ILE A 117 -0.77 -8.98 -18.90
N GLN A 118 -1.32 -10.12 -18.47
CA GLN A 118 -2.38 -10.79 -19.24
C GLN A 118 -3.63 -9.92 -19.34
N GLY A 119 -4.02 -9.25 -18.24
CA GLY A 119 -5.13 -8.30 -18.23
C GLY A 119 -4.87 -7.08 -19.12
N TYR A 120 -3.66 -6.53 -19.05
CA TYR A 120 -3.22 -5.42 -19.89
C TYR A 120 -3.30 -5.74 -21.39
N ARG A 121 -2.85 -6.93 -21.82
CA ARG A 121 -2.83 -7.34 -23.23
C ARG A 121 -4.20 -7.37 -23.88
N VAL A 122 -5.26 -7.56 -23.10
CA VAL A 122 -6.63 -7.58 -23.59
C VAL A 122 -7.39 -6.27 -23.31
N ALA A 123 -6.87 -5.40 -22.45
CA ALA A 123 -7.47 -4.12 -22.10
C ALA A 123 -7.54 -3.18 -23.31
N ARG A 124 -8.66 -2.48 -23.48
CA ARG A 124 -8.95 -1.58 -24.62
C ARG A 124 -8.81 -0.10 -24.29
N GLY A 125 -8.79 0.25 -23.01
CA GLY A 125 -8.76 1.62 -22.52
C GLY A 125 -7.47 2.35 -22.86
N GLU A 126 -7.59 3.64 -23.09
CA GLU A 126 -6.46 4.58 -23.17
C GLU A 126 -5.87 4.83 -21.78
N LEU A 127 -6.70 4.71 -20.75
CA LEU A 127 -6.30 4.74 -19.35
C LEU A 127 -6.33 3.31 -18.76
N LEU A 128 -5.27 2.96 -18.06
CA LEU A 128 -5.10 1.67 -17.38
C LEU A 128 -5.20 1.92 -15.88
N LEU A 129 -6.09 1.17 -15.22
CA LEU A 129 -6.27 1.21 -13.79
C LEU A 129 -5.95 -0.17 -13.20
N PHE A 130 -4.83 -0.31 -12.51
CA PHE A 130 -4.46 -1.53 -11.79
C PHE A 130 -4.93 -1.45 -10.35
N ILE A 131 -5.70 -2.44 -9.92
CA ILE A 131 -6.35 -2.44 -8.59
C ILE A 131 -6.31 -3.82 -7.96
N ASP A 132 -6.11 -3.88 -6.65
CA ASP A 132 -6.13 -5.15 -5.91
C ASP A 132 -7.57 -5.61 -5.62
N ALA A 133 -7.78 -6.92 -5.58
CA ALA A 133 -9.10 -7.55 -5.42
C ALA A 133 -9.71 -7.37 -4.02
N ASP A 134 -8.96 -6.90 -3.03
CA ASP A 134 -9.38 -6.64 -1.64
C ASP A 134 -9.75 -5.17 -1.38
N THR A 135 -9.90 -4.39 -2.45
CA THR A 135 -10.22 -2.96 -2.41
C THR A 135 -11.72 -2.71 -2.54
N ARG A 136 -12.20 -1.62 -1.92
CA ARG A 136 -13.58 -1.11 -2.01
C ARG A 136 -13.53 0.34 -2.45
N HIS A 137 -14.22 0.66 -3.53
CA HIS A 137 -14.18 1.97 -4.17
C HIS A 137 -15.50 2.71 -3.93
N GLU A 138 -15.41 4.00 -3.61
CA GLU A 138 -16.55 4.90 -3.65
C GLU A 138 -16.79 5.39 -5.08
N PRO A 139 -18.03 5.80 -5.42
CA PRO A 139 -18.40 6.15 -6.80
C PRO A 139 -17.49 7.19 -7.48
N GLU A 140 -16.97 8.14 -6.70
CA GLU A 140 -16.15 9.25 -7.21
C GLU A 140 -14.64 8.98 -7.25
N LEU A 141 -14.15 7.79 -6.86
CA LEU A 141 -12.71 7.50 -6.84
C LEU A 141 -12.05 7.65 -8.22
N ILE A 142 -12.59 6.94 -9.22
CA ILE A 142 -12.08 6.97 -10.60
C ILE A 142 -12.19 8.37 -11.23
N PRO A 143 -13.36 9.05 -11.25
CA PRO A 143 -13.49 10.34 -11.93
C PRO A 143 -12.62 11.44 -11.31
N ARG A 144 -12.36 11.38 -9.99
CA ARG A 144 -11.42 12.30 -9.33
C ARG A 144 -9.97 11.97 -9.64
N SER A 145 -9.63 10.68 -9.75
CA SER A 145 -8.28 10.25 -10.12
C SER A 145 -7.95 10.61 -11.58
N VAL A 146 -8.91 10.48 -12.50
CA VAL A 146 -8.79 10.96 -13.88
C VAL A 146 -8.62 12.49 -13.92
N ARG A 147 -9.37 13.23 -13.09
CA ARG A 147 -9.16 14.67 -12.93
C ARG A 147 -7.75 14.97 -12.42
N ALA A 148 -7.26 14.26 -11.40
CA ALA A 148 -5.92 14.48 -10.86
C ALA A 148 -4.84 14.22 -11.92
N LEU A 149 -4.95 13.14 -12.70
CA LEU A 149 -4.03 12.80 -13.78
C LEU A 149 -3.90 13.94 -14.80
N THR A 150 -5.04 14.49 -15.23
CA THR A 150 -5.10 15.55 -16.24
C THR A 150 -4.74 16.94 -15.69
N ALA A 151 -5.24 17.31 -14.50
CA ALA A 151 -4.98 18.60 -13.88
C ALA A 151 -3.51 18.77 -13.47
N GLU A 152 -2.90 17.69 -12.97
CA GLU A 152 -1.48 17.70 -12.60
C GLU A 152 -0.57 17.45 -13.81
N ARG A 153 -1.10 17.03 -14.97
CA ARG A 153 -0.31 16.71 -16.17
C ARG A 153 0.80 15.69 -15.86
N VAL A 154 0.42 14.62 -15.19
CA VAL A 154 1.31 13.54 -14.75
C VAL A 154 0.99 12.26 -15.52
N ASP A 155 1.92 11.31 -15.51
CA ASP A 155 1.81 10.06 -16.26
C ASP A 155 1.17 8.94 -15.43
N LEU A 156 1.26 9.02 -14.09
CA LEU A 156 0.74 8.04 -13.15
C LEU A 156 0.13 8.73 -11.93
N VAL A 157 -1.08 8.34 -11.57
CA VAL A 157 -1.74 8.69 -10.30
C VAL A 157 -1.92 7.44 -9.45
N THR A 158 -1.60 7.53 -8.17
CA THR A 158 -1.81 6.45 -7.21
C THR A 158 -2.39 7.00 -5.91
N VAL A 159 -3.31 6.24 -5.31
CA VAL A 159 -4.14 6.70 -4.20
C VAL A 159 -3.79 5.93 -2.92
N LEU A 160 -3.51 6.65 -1.84
CA LEU A 160 -3.42 6.07 -0.50
C LEU A 160 -4.83 5.87 0.06
N SER A 161 -5.20 4.60 0.22
CA SER A 161 -6.50 4.16 0.72
C SER A 161 -6.60 4.23 2.25
N ARG A 162 -7.82 4.15 2.78
CA ARG A 162 -8.05 3.89 4.20
C ARG A 162 -7.87 2.40 4.47
N GLN A 163 -6.98 2.07 5.40
CA GLN A 163 -6.84 0.70 5.88
C GLN A 163 -7.99 0.35 6.83
N GLU A 164 -8.75 -0.71 6.51
CA GLU A 164 -9.74 -1.28 7.42
C GLU A 164 -9.04 -2.19 8.43
N VAL A 165 -9.40 -2.02 9.71
CA VAL A 165 -8.86 -2.79 10.83
C VAL A 165 -9.99 -3.28 11.73
N VAL A 166 -10.21 -4.60 11.74
CA VAL A 166 -11.40 -5.18 12.40
C VAL A 166 -11.03 -5.97 13.65
N THR A 167 -10.12 -6.94 13.54
CA THR A 167 -9.74 -7.80 14.66
C THR A 167 -8.76 -7.13 15.62
N PHE A 168 -8.54 -7.77 16.78
CA PHE A 168 -7.62 -7.29 17.81
C PHE A 168 -6.22 -6.99 17.25
N TRP A 169 -5.61 -7.94 16.54
CA TRP A 169 -4.27 -7.78 15.99
C TRP A 169 -4.21 -6.77 14.85
N GLU A 170 -5.26 -6.70 14.02
CA GLU A 170 -5.36 -5.64 13.00
C GLU A 170 -5.34 -4.26 13.67
N ARG A 171 -6.15 -4.05 14.70
CA ARG A 171 -6.25 -2.76 15.43
C ARG A 171 -4.99 -2.42 16.22
N LEU A 172 -4.27 -3.43 16.71
CA LEU A 172 -3.04 -3.21 17.48
C LEU A 172 -1.83 -2.93 16.59
N VAL A 173 -1.65 -3.69 15.50
CA VAL A 173 -0.41 -3.68 14.72
C VAL A 173 -0.47 -2.71 13.53
N GLN A 174 -1.57 -2.67 12.79
CA GLN A 174 -1.63 -1.92 11.52
C GLN A 174 -1.41 -0.41 11.71
N PRO A 175 -1.97 0.28 12.73
CA PRO A 175 -1.70 1.70 12.94
C PRO A 175 -0.21 2.01 13.12
N HIS A 176 0.55 1.11 13.74
CA HIS A 176 2.00 1.25 13.91
C HIS A 176 2.75 1.13 12.58
N VAL A 177 2.36 0.18 11.72
CA VAL A 177 2.97 0.04 10.40
C VAL A 177 2.62 1.24 9.51
N LEU A 178 1.37 1.69 9.53
CA LEU A 178 0.93 2.87 8.77
C LEU A 178 1.63 4.15 9.24
N LEU A 179 1.87 4.31 10.55
CA LEU A 179 2.67 5.41 11.07
C LEU A 179 4.11 5.33 10.57
N ALA A 180 4.72 4.14 10.59
CA ALA A 180 6.08 3.93 10.09
C ALA A 180 6.19 4.28 8.59
N LEU A 181 5.25 3.80 7.77
CA LEU A 181 5.18 4.13 6.34
C LEU A 181 4.91 5.62 6.11
N ALA A 182 3.97 6.22 6.84
CA ALA A 182 3.69 7.65 6.77
C ALA A 182 4.90 8.50 7.15
N SER A 183 5.74 8.05 8.08
CA SER A 183 6.98 8.75 8.44
C SER A 183 8.02 8.74 7.30
N ARG A 184 8.04 7.67 6.48
CA ARG A 184 8.92 7.58 5.30
C ARG A 184 8.36 8.36 4.12
N VAL A 185 7.05 8.27 3.90
CA VAL A 185 6.34 9.00 2.83
C VAL A 185 6.40 10.51 3.11
N GLY A 186 6.25 10.90 4.38
CA GLY A 186 6.33 12.29 4.82
C GLY A 186 5.33 13.20 4.10
N ASP A 187 5.80 14.37 3.66
CA ASP A 187 5.03 15.21 2.74
C ASP A 187 5.07 14.59 1.35
N VAL A 188 3.90 14.12 0.88
CA VAL A 188 3.74 13.47 -0.43
C VAL A 188 4.19 14.36 -1.58
N ARG A 189 4.24 15.69 -1.39
CA ARG A 189 4.81 16.62 -2.37
C ARG A 189 6.28 16.32 -2.72
N ARG A 190 7.03 15.65 -1.85
CA ARG A 190 8.40 15.20 -2.15
C ARG A 190 8.45 14.02 -3.13
N ILE A 191 7.39 13.21 -3.14
CA ILE A 191 7.25 12.05 -4.03
C ILE A 191 6.70 12.52 -5.38
N ASN A 192 5.76 13.46 -5.36
CA ASN A 192 5.12 13.97 -6.57
C ASN A 192 6.13 14.67 -7.48
N ARG A 193 6.25 14.20 -8.72
CA ARG A 193 7.22 14.67 -9.72
C ARG A 193 8.69 14.55 -9.28
N THR A 194 8.98 13.62 -8.37
CA THR A 194 10.36 13.34 -7.98
C THR A 194 11.16 12.87 -9.19
N ARG A 195 12.42 13.29 -9.24
CA ARG A 195 13.43 12.75 -10.17
C ARG A 195 14.40 11.82 -9.48
N THR A 196 14.18 11.61 -8.18
CA THR A 196 14.98 10.72 -7.34
C THR A 196 14.28 9.36 -7.27
N GLU A 197 14.91 8.35 -7.85
CA GLU A 197 14.34 7.00 -7.95
C GLU A 197 13.90 6.43 -6.60
N TRP A 198 14.74 6.49 -5.56
CA TRP A 198 14.41 5.93 -4.25
C TRP A 198 13.34 6.70 -3.47
N ASP A 199 12.91 7.88 -3.96
CA ASP A 199 11.77 8.61 -3.42
C ASP A 199 10.46 8.31 -4.17
N ALA A 200 10.54 7.65 -5.33
CA ALA A 200 9.36 7.24 -6.08
C ALA A 200 8.63 6.14 -5.34
N ILE A 201 7.35 6.37 -5.01
CA ILE A 201 6.49 5.41 -4.29
C ILE A 201 5.12 5.41 -4.96
N ALA A 202 4.57 4.22 -5.20
CA ALA A 202 3.17 4.04 -5.57
C ALA A 202 2.50 3.03 -4.64
N ASN A 203 1.18 3.13 -4.50
CA ASN A 203 0.36 2.14 -3.81
C ASN A 203 -0.24 1.17 -4.83
N GLY A 204 0.19 -0.10 -4.82
CA GLY A 204 -0.26 -1.13 -5.76
C GLY A 204 -1.74 -1.46 -5.73
N GLN A 205 -2.46 -1.00 -4.68
CA GLN A 205 -3.91 -1.16 -4.58
C GLN A 205 -4.67 -0.25 -5.56
N PHE A 206 -4.05 0.83 -6.04
CA PHE A 206 -4.62 1.74 -7.02
C PHE A 206 -3.52 2.47 -7.81
N ILE A 207 -3.35 2.10 -9.08
CA ILE A 207 -2.45 2.78 -10.02
C ILE A 207 -3.22 3.09 -11.29
N LEU A 208 -3.46 4.38 -11.55
CA LEU A 208 -4.05 4.89 -12.79
C LEU A 208 -2.96 5.51 -13.65
N THR A 209 -2.87 5.12 -14.91
CA THR A 209 -1.87 5.65 -15.84
C THR A 209 -2.36 5.67 -17.27
N THR A 210 -1.74 6.49 -18.12
CA THR A 210 -1.96 6.42 -19.57
C THR A 210 -1.27 5.19 -20.14
N ARG A 211 -1.88 4.56 -21.15
CA ARG A 211 -1.27 3.42 -21.84
C ARG A 211 0.13 3.74 -22.40
N PRO A 212 0.36 4.88 -23.09
CA PRO A 212 1.70 5.20 -23.60
C PRO A 212 2.75 5.36 -22.51
N ALA A 213 2.39 5.91 -21.34
CA ALA A 213 3.33 6.02 -20.22
C ALA A 213 3.67 4.64 -19.63
N TYR A 214 2.68 3.77 -19.47
CA TYR A 214 2.88 2.41 -18.99
C TYR A 214 3.76 1.57 -19.94
N GLU A 215 3.54 1.68 -21.24
CA GLU A 215 4.39 1.06 -22.26
C GLU A 215 5.82 1.60 -22.22
N ARG A 216 5.99 2.93 -22.14
CA ARG A 216 7.29 3.59 -22.04
C ARG A 216 8.05 3.20 -20.77
N ALA A 217 7.36 3.00 -19.66
CA ALA A 217 7.93 2.51 -18.40
C ALA A 217 8.40 1.05 -18.46
N GLY A 218 8.10 0.32 -19.53
CA GLY A 218 8.43 -1.10 -19.70
C GLY A 218 7.39 -2.06 -19.13
N THR A 219 6.21 -1.55 -18.75
CA THR A 219 5.08 -2.33 -18.20
C THR A 219 5.42 -3.13 -16.93
N HIS A 220 4.52 -4.01 -16.49
CA HIS A 220 4.82 -4.99 -15.44
C HIS A 220 5.85 -6.05 -15.86
N GLU A 221 6.23 -6.14 -17.14
CA GLU A 221 7.36 -6.97 -17.60
C GLU A 221 8.68 -6.51 -16.98
N ALA A 222 8.88 -5.18 -16.81
CA ALA A 222 10.07 -4.59 -16.21
C ALA A 222 10.22 -4.90 -14.70
N VAL A 223 9.15 -5.33 -14.03
CA VAL A 223 9.10 -5.59 -12.58
C VAL A 223 8.62 -7.01 -12.26
N ARG A 224 8.74 -7.93 -13.23
CA ARG A 224 8.24 -9.30 -13.19
C ARG A 224 8.76 -10.14 -12.01
N ASP A 225 9.96 -9.85 -11.54
CA ASP A 225 10.71 -10.62 -10.54
C ASP A 225 10.82 -9.89 -9.18
N THR A 226 10.03 -8.82 -8.99
CA THR A 226 10.13 -7.96 -7.80
C THR A 226 8.88 -8.06 -6.94
N VAL A 227 9.04 -8.33 -5.65
CA VAL A 227 7.92 -8.50 -4.72
C VAL A 227 7.09 -7.24 -4.49
N THR A 228 7.74 -6.08 -4.43
CA THR A 228 7.09 -4.77 -4.30
C THR A 228 7.03 -4.12 -5.68
N GLU A 229 6.18 -4.68 -6.53
CA GLU A 229 6.06 -4.33 -7.94
C GLU A 229 5.60 -2.89 -8.15
N ASP A 230 4.76 -2.39 -7.25
CA ASP A 230 4.24 -1.03 -7.26
C ASP A 230 5.33 0.02 -7.06
N LEU A 231 6.20 -0.21 -6.06
CA LEU A 231 7.38 0.60 -5.80
C LEU A 231 8.34 0.56 -6.99
N ALA A 232 8.65 -0.65 -7.48
CA ALA A 232 9.57 -0.83 -8.59
C ALA A 232 9.03 -0.23 -9.91
N LEU A 233 7.71 -0.25 -10.11
CA LEU A 233 7.05 0.34 -11.27
C LEU A 233 7.11 1.87 -11.17
N ALA A 234 6.83 2.46 -10.01
CA ALA A 234 7.00 3.90 -9.80
C ALA A 234 8.44 4.36 -10.10
N GLN A 235 9.43 3.57 -9.68
CA GLN A 235 10.84 3.80 -9.99
C GLN A 235 11.13 3.70 -11.49
N ALA A 236 10.51 2.73 -12.19
CA ALA A 236 10.63 2.61 -13.64
C ALA A 236 10.08 3.85 -14.37
N TYR A 237 8.98 4.43 -13.88
CA TYR A 237 8.46 5.70 -14.42
C TYR A 237 9.48 6.82 -14.28
N VAL A 238 10.02 7.02 -13.08
CA VAL A 238 11.03 8.07 -12.83
C VAL A 238 12.29 7.87 -13.67
N ARG A 239 12.76 6.63 -13.85
CA ARG A 239 13.91 6.31 -14.73
C ARG A 239 13.68 6.69 -16.19
N GLN A 240 12.43 6.68 -16.65
CA GLN A 240 12.03 7.08 -18.00
C GLN A 240 11.66 8.58 -18.09
N GLY A 241 11.90 9.34 -17.03
CA GLY A 241 11.57 10.76 -16.97
C GLY A 241 10.07 11.05 -16.86
N LEU A 242 9.27 10.07 -16.44
CA LEU A 242 7.82 10.19 -16.26
C LEU A 242 7.47 10.75 -14.89
N ASP A 243 6.39 11.52 -14.83
CA ASP A 243 5.91 12.11 -13.59
C ASP A 243 4.89 11.21 -12.89
N ILE A 244 5.14 10.94 -11.61
CA ILE A 244 4.21 10.23 -10.73
C ILE A 244 3.53 11.19 -9.76
N PHE A 245 2.33 10.83 -9.34
CA PHE A 245 1.53 11.61 -8.41
C PHE A 245 0.80 10.72 -7.41
N LEU A 246 1.27 10.74 -6.17
CA LEU A 246 0.66 10.12 -5.01
C LEU A 246 -0.29 11.12 -4.35
N VAL A 247 -1.49 10.64 -3.98
CA VAL A 247 -2.53 11.46 -3.36
C VAL A 247 -3.25 10.69 -2.26
N HIS A 248 -3.66 11.38 -1.20
CA HIS A 248 -4.46 10.78 -0.13
C HIS A 248 -5.95 10.73 -0.51
N GLY A 249 -6.59 9.56 -0.45
CA GLY A 249 -8.02 9.41 -0.70
C GLY A 249 -8.74 8.45 0.25
N PRO A 250 -8.57 8.55 1.59
CA PRO A 250 -9.17 7.63 2.56
C PRO A 250 -10.71 7.70 2.62
N GLU A 251 -11.31 8.73 2.02
CA GLU A 251 -12.76 8.88 1.87
C GLU A 251 -13.31 8.09 0.69
N TYR A 252 -12.48 7.80 -0.32
CA TYR A 252 -12.92 7.25 -1.61
C TYR A 252 -12.49 5.81 -1.85
N MET A 253 -11.58 5.29 -1.04
CA MET A 253 -11.09 3.94 -1.18
C MET A 253 -10.74 3.35 0.18
N SER A 254 -11.17 2.11 0.43
CA SER A 254 -10.75 1.34 1.58
C SER A 254 -10.22 -0.04 1.20
N THR A 255 -9.39 -0.61 2.07
CA THR A 255 -8.78 -1.93 1.82
C THR A 255 -8.60 -2.69 3.12
N ARG A 256 -8.90 -3.99 3.10
CA ARG A 256 -8.67 -4.89 4.24
C ARG A 256 -7.67 -5.98 3.89
N MET A 257 -6.39 -5.60 3.92
CA MET A 257 -5.26 -6.42 3.51
C MET A 257 -5.09 -7.74 4.29
N TYR A 258 -5.31 -7.73 5.61
CA TYR A 258 -5.12 -8.91 6.47
C TYR A 258 -6.29 -9.11 7.43
N ARG A 259 -6.54 -10.37 7.81
CA ARG A 259 -7.67 -10.75 8.69
C ARG A 259 -7.23 -11.41 10.00
N ASP A 260 -5.97 -11.84 10.09
CA ASP A 260 -5.40 -12.52 11.25
C ASP A 260 -3.92 -12.14 11.44
N LEU A 261 -3.36 -12.51 12.59
CA LEU A 261 -1.97 -12.17 12.94
C LEU A 261 -0.95 -12.84 12.02
N ALA A 262 -1.20 -14.08 11.58
CA ALA A 262 -0.26 -14.81 10.73
C ALA A 262 -0.11 -14.12 9.37
N GLY A 263 -1.22 -13.68 8.78
CA GLY A 263 -1.25 -12.88 7.55
C GLY A 263 -0.56 -11.53 7.71
N ILE A 264 -0.78 -10.83 8.83
CA ILE A 264 -0.09 -9.57 9.15
C ILE A 264 1.43 -9.80 9.21
N VAL A 265 1.87 -10.78 9.99
CA VAL A 265 3.30 -11.07 10.19
C VAL A 265 3.94 -11.47 8.87
N GLU A 266 3.34 -12.40 8.12
CA GLU A 266 3.91 -12.91 6.88
C GLU A 266 3.93 -11.85 5.78
N GLY A 267 2.82 -11.15 5.58
CA GLY A 267 2.68 -10.15 4.53
C GLY A 267 3.61 -8.95 4.74
N TRP A 268 3.69 -8.40 5.95
CA TRP A 268 4.64 -7.32 6.24
C TRP A 268 6.09 -7.79 6.22
N SER A 269 6.39 -9.00 6.73
CA SER A 269 7.75 -9.54 6.67
C SER A 269 8.27 -9.63 5.24
N LYS A 270 7.40 -10.01 4.29
CA LYS A 270 7.70 -10.07 2.86
C LYS A 270 7.91 -8.67 2.27
N ASN A 271 6.96 -7.75 2.49
CA ASN A 271 7.00 -6.41 1.88
C ASN A 271 8.19 -5.57 2.37
N LEU A 272 8.50 -5.66 3.66
CA LEU A 272 9.56 -4.86 4.27
C LEU A 272 10.95 -5.37 3.87
N ALA A 273 11.16 -6.68 3.76
CA ALA A 273 12.49 -7.24 3.45
C ALA A 273 13.00 -6.78 2.09
N LEU A 274 12.08 -6.59 1.14
CA LEU A 274 12.39 -6.33 -0.26
C LEU A 274 12.08 -4.89 -0.68
N GLY A 275 11.06 -4.26 -0.10
CA GLY A 275 10.70 -2.87 -0.39
C GLY A 275 11.62 -1.86 0.28
N VAL A 276 12.02 -2.11 1.53
CA VAL A 276 12.83 -1.16 2.31
C VAL A 276 14.12 -0.77 1.60
N PRO A 277 14.97 -1.71 1.12
CA PRO A 277 16.22 -1.35 0.45
C PRO A 277 16.02 -0.45 -0.78
N LEU A 278 14.88 -0.56 -1.48
CA LEU A 278 14.56 0.23 -2.66
C LEU A 278 14.21 1.69 -2.30
N MET A 279 13.81 1.95 -1.06
CA MET A 279 13.50 3.30 -0.56
C MET A 279 14.73 4.11 -0.13
N PHE A 280 15.93 3.52 -0.24
CA PHE A 280 17.20 4.15 0.09
C PHE A 280 18.11 4.29 -1.15
N PRO A 281 19.05 5.26 -1.13
CA PRO A 281 20.06 5.43 -2.17
C PRO A 281 20.77 4.11 -2.49
N PRO A 282 21.29 3.92 -3.73
CA PRO A 282 21.96 2.70 -4.18
C PRO A 282 23.35 2.49 -3.56
N VAL A 283 23.50 2.76 -2.27
CA VAL A 283 24.70 2.48 -1.48
C VAL A 283 24.53 1.11 -0.82
N PRO A 284 25.32 0.08 -1.20
CA PRO A 284 25.11 -1.29 -0.74
C PRO A 284 25.10 -1.45 0.79
N LEU A 285 25.96 -0.70 1.49
CA LEU A 285 26.05 -0.72 2.94
C LEU A 285 24.77 -0.16 3.58
N VAL A 286 24.28 0.98 3.09
CA VAL A 286 23.03 1.61 3.59
C VAL A 286 21.85 0.66 3.36
N ARG A 287 21.70 0.12 2.15
CA ARG A 287 20.61 -0.80 1.80
C ARG A 287 20.63 -2.07 2.64
N ARG A 288 21.82 -2.62 2.93
CA ARG A 288 21.97 -3.80 3.77
C ARG A 288 21.53 -3.53 5.19
N TRP A 289 21.97 -2.42 5.79
CA TRP A 289 21.69 -2.10 7.20
C TRP A 289 20.33 -1.45 7.44
N ALA A 290 19.73 -0.81 6.43
CA ALA A 290 18.43 -0.16 6.53
C ALA A 290 17.35 -1.12 7.06
N ALA A 291 17.29 -2.35 6.54
CA ALA A 291 16.34 -3.36 6.99
C ALA A 291 16.54 -3.73 8.48
N TYR A 292 17.78 -3.73 8.98
CA TYR A 292 18.09 -4.03 10.39
C TYR A 292 17.93 -2.84 11.32
N ALA A 293 17.95 -1.61 10.81
CA ALA A 293 17.79 -0.39 11.62
C ALA A 293 16.32 0.05 11.74
N MET A 294 15.42 -0.46 10.89
CA MET A 294 14.04 0.00 10.82
C MET A 294 13.14 -0.35 12.01
N TRP A 295 13.57 -1.26 12.87
CA TRP A 295 12.86 -1.53 14.13
C TRP A 295 13.24 -0.54 15.24
N LEU A 296 14.36 0.19 15.12
CA LEU A 296 14.84 1.11 16.16
C LEU A 296 13.81 2.19 16.53
N PRO A 297 13.02 2.78 15.60
CA PRO A 297 11.94 3.68 15.97
C PRO A 297 10.88 3.06 16.90
N ALA A 298 10.73 1.73 16.93
CA ALA A 298 9.84 1.07 17.88
C ALA A 298 10.31 1.20 19.33
N LEU A 299 11.63 1.34 19.56
CA LEU A 299 12.18 1.58 20.90
C LEU A 299 11.69 2.89 21.51
N CYS A 300 11.41 3.89 20.67
CA CYS A 300 10.79 5.14 21.12
C CYS A 300 9.46 4.87 21.85
N TRP A 301 8.74 3.82 21.47
CA TRP A 301 7.45 3.47 22.07
C TRP A 301 7.56 2.46 23.22
N ILE A 302 8.68 1.74 23.33
CA ILE A 302 8.85 0.66 24.31
C ILE A 302 9.65 1.13 25.53
N LEU A 303 10.73 1.91 25.32
CA LEU A 303 11.66 2.26 26.40
C LEU A 303 11.04 3.18 27.46
N PRO A 304 10.29 4.26 27.13
CA PRO A 304 9.73 5.14 28.16
C PRO A 304 8.88 4.41 29.22
N PRO A 305 7.84 3.61 28.87
CA PRO A 305 7.03 2.95 29.89
C PRO A 305 7.83 1.93 30.71
N VAL A 306 8.80 1.23 30.10
CA VAL A 306 9.68 0.28 30.80
C VAL A 306 10.58 0.99 31.81
N LEU A 307 11.22 2.09 31.39
CA LEU A 307 12.11 2.88 32.27
C LEU A 307 11.34 3.52 33.42
N TRP A 308 10.10 3.96 33.18
CA TRP A 308 9.25 4.46 34.24
C TRP A 308 8.86 3.34 35.22
N ALA A 309 8.41 2.19 34.73
CA ALA A 309 7.96 1.08 35.57
C ALA A 309 9.09 0.48 36.43
N VAL A 310 10.31 0.36 35.88
CA VAL A 310 11.44 -0.29 36.58
C VAL A 310 12.20 0.68 37.48
N TYR A 311 12.43 1.92 37.02
CA TYR A 311 13.32 2.87 37.70
C TYR A 311 12.62 4.08 38.28
N GLY A 312 11.30 4.25 38.06
CA GLY A 312 10.56 5.42 38.55
C GLY A 312 11.04 6.75 37.94
N TRP A 313 11.71 6.73 36.79
CA TRP A 313 12.32 7.92 36.21
C TRP A 313 11.26 8.92 35.75
N SER A 314 11.26 10.13 36.33
CA SER A 314 10.23 11.15 36.09
C SER A 314 10.10 11.58 34.63
N TRP A 315 11.21 11.70 33.91
CA TRP A 315 11.18 12.02 32.47
C TRP A 315 10.64 10.87 31.62
N ALA A 316 10.80 9.62 32.06
CA ALA A 316 10.18 8.47 31.42
C ALA A 316 8.66 8.52 31.58
N ALA A 317 8.15 8.90 32.76
CA ALA A 317 6.71 9.10 32.97
C ALA A 317 6.14 10.19 32.03
N VAL A 318 6.80 11.34 31.93
CA VAL A 318 6.38 12.44 31.04
C VAL A 318 6.33 11.98 29.58
N THR A 319 7.39 11.30 29.11
CA THR A 319 7.44 10.80 27.72
C THR A 319 6.43 9.70 27.46
N THR A 320 6.15 8.82 28.42
CA THR A 320 5.07 7.83 28.34
C THR A 320 3.70 8.48 28.21
N LEU A 321 3.40 9.52 29.00
CA LEU A 321 2.12 10.23 28.94
C LEU A 321 1.94 10.96 27.60
N ILE A 322 3.00 11.58 27.07
CA ILE A 322 2.96 12.22 25.75
C ILE A 322 2.72 11.17 24.66
N SER A 323 3.43 10.05 24.69
CA SER A 323 3.23 8.95 23.74
C SER A 323 1.82 8.39 23.82
N LEU A 324 1.27 8.22 25.03
CA LEU A 324 -0.11 7.80 25.21
C LEU A 324 -1.09 8.80 24.58
N ALA A 325 -0.90 10.10 24.78
CA ALA A 325 -1.75 11.13 24.18
C ALA A 325 -1.70 11.10 22.64
N ILE A 326 -0.51 10.89 22.06
CA ILE A 326 -0.34 10.76 20.61
C ILE A 326 -1.04 9.53 20.09
N TRP A 327 -0.90 8.40 20.78
CA TRP A 327 -1.59 7.17 20.39
C TRP A 327 -3.10 7.32 20.52
N ILE A 328 -3.63 7.93 21.59
CA ILE A 328 -5.06 8.25 21.69
C ILE A 328 -5.53 9.05 20.46
N TRP A 329 -4.77 10.08 20.08
CA TRP A 329 -5.08 10.89 18.91
C TRP A 329 -5.00 10.10 17.59
N LEU A 330 -3.94 9.32 17.38
CA LEU A 330 -3.77 8.48 16.18
C LEU A 330 -4.88 7.43 16.06
N TYR A 331 -5.18 6.73 17.15
CA TYR A 331 -6.25 5.73 17.20
C TYR A 331 -7.61 6.39 16.91
N ALA A 332 -7.88 7.58 17.46
CA ALA A 332 -9.09 8.34 17.13
C ALA A 332 -9.13 8.76 15.65
N ALA A 333 -8.02 9.25 15.09
CA ALA A 333 -7.91 9.66 13.69
C ALA A 333 -8.15 8.49 12.72
N GLU A 334 -7.64 7.31 13.05
CA GLU A 334 -7.83 6.07 12.30
C GLU A 334 -9.15 5.35 12.61
N ARG A 335 -10.04 5.95 13.43
CA ARG A 335 -11.34 5.39 13.84
C ARG A 335 -11.23 4.02 14.53
N VAL A 336 -10.14 3.82 15.26
CA VAL A 336 -9.91 2.63 16.09
C VAL A 336 -10.24 2.96 17.55
N PRO A 337 -10.81 2.04 18.34
CA PRO A 337 -11.13 2.34 19.73
C PRO A 337 -9.92 2.85 20.51
N VAL A 338 -10.04 4.03 21.11
CA VAL A 338 -8.91 4.75 21.71
C VAL A 338 -8.25 4.01 22.87
N TRP A 339 -8.94 3.08 23.51
CA TRP A 339 -8.36 2.26 24.59
C TRP A 339 -7.20 1.37 24.12
N TYR A 340 -7.10 1.06 22.82
CA TYR A 340 -5.93 0.36 22.27
C TYR A 340 -4.65 1.18 22.43
N ALA A 341 -4.75 2.50 22.61
CA ALA A 341 -3.60 3.33 22.92
C ALA A 341 -2.91 2.85 24.20
N LEU A 342 -3.59 2.26 25.18
CA LEU A 342 -2.93 1.68 26.38
C LEU A 342 -1.98 0.52 26.05
N LEU A 343 -2.18 -0.14 24.90
CA LEU A 343 -1.40 -1.28 24.42
C LEU A 343 -0.35 -0.87 23.37
N TYR A 344 -0.11 0.43 23.15
CA TYR A 344 0.85 0.91 22.16
C TYR A 344 2.26 0.27 22.26
N PRO A 345 2.83 -0.02 23.46
CA PRO A 345 4.15 -0.64 23.52
C PRO A 345 4.14 -2.08 22.98
N VAL A 346 3.01 -2.80 23.14
CA VAL A 346 2.82 -4.16 22.62
C VAL A 346 2.72 -4.12 21.09
N GLY A 347 1.95 -3.16 20.54
CA GLY A 347 1.88 -2.96 19.09
C GLY A 347 3.24 -2.62 18.47
N ALA A 348 3.99 -1.71 19.10
CA ALA A 348 5.36 -1.38 18.70
C ALA A 348 6.30 -2.58 18.79
N GLY A 349 6.22 -3.39 19.85
CA GLY A 349 6.99 -4.63 19.99
C GLY A 349 6.70 -5.65 18.89
N MET A 350 5.43 -5.78 18.50
CA MET A 350 5.03 -6.66 17.40
C MET A 350 5.58 -6.17 16.05
N VAL A 351 5.53 -4.86 15.78
CA VAL A 351 6.16 -4.29 14.57
C VAL A 351 7.67 -4.49 14.59
N ALA A 352 8.33 -4.30 15.74
CA ALA A 352 9.77 -4.55 15.88
C ALA A 352 10.11 -6.01 15.56
N TYR A 353 9.33 -6.97 16.09
CA TYR A 353 9.49 -8.38 15.76
C TYR A 353 9.33 -8.64 14.25
N ILE A 354 8.31 -8.06 13.60
CA ILE A 354 8.09 -8.24 12.15
C ILE A 354 9.30 -7.72 11.37
N MET A 355 9.82 -6.53 11.73
CA MET A 355 10.98 -5.93 11.09
C MET A 355 12.25 -6.78 11.27
N ILE A 356 12.50 -7.29 12.48
CA ILE A 356 13.64 -8.17 12.76
C ILE A 356 13.51 -9.48 11.99
N ARG A 357 12.35 -10.13 12.03
CA ARG A 357 12.06 -11.35 11.25
C ARG A 357 12.28 -11.13 9.76
N SER A 358 11.80 -10.00 9.25
CA SER A 358 11.95 -9.57 7.86
C SER A 358 13.42 -9.47 7.47
N ALA A 359 14.24 -8.77 8.27
CA ALA A 359 15.66 -8.59 8.03
C ALA A 359 16.44 -9.92 8.06
N LEU A 360 16.12 -10.81 9.02
CA LEU A 360 16.77 -12.12 9.16
C LEU A 360 16.41 -13.11 8.05
N ARG A 361 15.18 -13.07 7.53
CA ARG A 361 14.74 -13.95 6.43
C ARG A 361 15.44 -13.62 5.12
N GLY A 362 15.71 -12.33 4.86
CA GLY A 362 16.28 -11.85 3.60
C GLY A 362 15.40 -12.17 2.38
N SER A 363 16.02 -12.27 1.20
CA SER A 363 15.35 -12.50 -0.09
C SER A 363 15.22 -13.97 -0.50
N ARG A 364 15.60 -14.93 0.37
CA ARG A 364 15.89 -16.31 -0.05
C ARG A 364 14.66 -17.12 -0.46
N LYS A 365 13.51 -16.96 0.21
CA LYS A 365 12.24 -17.60 -0.16
C LYS A 365 11.05 -16.74 0.29
N VAL A 366 10.20 -16.38 -0.67
CA VAL A 366 8.97 -15.61 -0.46
C VAL A 366 7.79 -16.52 -0.72
N GLU A 367 7.01 -16.82 0.31
CA GLU A 367 5.75 -17.54 0.16
C GLU A 367 4.61 -16.54 0.06
N TRP A 368 3.75 -16.68 -0.94
CA TRP A 368 2.60 -15.80 -1.12
C TRP A 368 1.47 -16.48 -1.87
N ARG A 369 0.25 -16.45 -1.29
CA ARG A 369 -0.97 -17.04 -1.87
C ARG A 369 -0.78 -18.49 -2.32
N GLY A 370 -0.10 -19.27 -1.49
CA GLY A 370 0.19 -20.69 -1.71
C GLY A 370 1.25 -20.98 -2.78
N ARG A 371 2.02 -19.98 -3.22
CA ARG A 371 3.17 -20.14 -4.12
C ARG A 371 4.46 -19.77 -3.40
N VAL A 372 5.52 -20.53 -3.63
CA VAL A 372 6.87 -20.22 -3.16
C VAL A 372 7.67 -19.64 -4.30
N TYR A 373 8.15 -18.42 -4.12
CA TYR A 373 9.05 -17.72 -5.03
C TYR A 373 10.46 -17.74 -4.43
N GLY A 374 11.44 -18.17 -5.20
CA GLY A 374 12.85 -18.10 -4.85
C GLY A 374 13.64 -17.63 -6.06
N ARG A 375 14.73 -16.89 -5.82
CA ARG A 375 15.76 -16.78 -6.86
C ARG A 375 16.34 -18.18 -7.04
N ALA A 376 16.32 -18.71 -8.26
CA ALA A 376 17.22 -19.80 -8.60
C ALA A 376 18.65 -19.30 -8.32
N GLU A 377 19.44 -20.13 -7.66
CA GLU A 377 20.83 -19.82 -7.28
C GLU A 377 21.69 -19.46 -8.49
#